data_AF-A0A6V7JM84-F1
#
_entry.id   AF-A0A6V7JM84-F1
#
_cell.length_a   1.000
_cell.length_b   1.000
_cell.length_c   1.000
_cell.angle_alpha   90.00
_cell.angle_beta   90.00
_cell.angle_gamma   90.00
#
_symmetry.space_group_name_H-M   'P 1'
#
loop_
_entity.id
_entity.type
_entity.pdbx_description
1 polymer ?
#
loop_
_entity_poly.entity_id
_entity_poly.type
_entity_poly.pdbx_seq_one_letter_code
_entity_poly.pdbx_strand_id
1 'polypeptide(L)' 'EEPFKKLRIHYPKRLEKLKIIPGDMTHPDLNLSEYHKNLLKENVSVVFHGAANVKFDMPLREAITMNTRGMKNMLDLCKE' A
#
# COMPACT_ATOMS: atom_id res chain seq x y z
N GLU A 1 0.37 -22.62 -4.52
CA GLU A 1 -1.11 -22.59 -4.47
C GLU A 1 -1.60 -21.26 -5.00
N GLU A 2 -2.77 -21.20 -5.63
CA GLU A 2 -3.37 -19.94 -6.08
C GLU A 2 -3.84 -19.11 -4.87
N PRO A 3 -3.37 -17.85 -4.70
CA PRO A 3 -3.81 -17.00 -3.59
C PRO A 3 -5.34 -16.89 -3.55
N PHE A 4 -5.89 -17.01 -2.34
CA PHE A 4 -7.33 -16.88 -2.07
C PHE A 4 -8.25 -17.94 -2.70
N LYS A 5 -7.75 -19.05 -3.27
CA LYS A 5 -8.57 -20.11 -3.89
C LYS A 5 -9.74 -20.58 -3.02
N LYS A 6 -9.50 -20.89 -1.74
CA LYS A 6 -10.56 -21.33 -0.80
C LYS A 6 -11.62 -20.24 -0.56
N LEU A 7 -11.20 -18.97 -0.50
CA LEU A 7 -12.10 -17.82 -0.36
C LEU A 7 -12.96 -17.62 -1.59
N ARG A 8 -12.40 -17.75 -2.80
CA ARG A 8 -13.15 -17.67 -4.06
C ARG A 8 -14.22 -18.74 -4.16
N ILE A 9 -13.89 -19.98 -3.78
CA ILE A 9 -14.80 -21.14 -3.88
C ILE A 9 -15.91 -21.07 -2.81
N HIS A 10 -15.54 -20.87 -1.54
CA HIS A 10 -16.49 -21.02 -0.44
C HIS A 10 -17.13 -19.71 0.01
N TYR A 11 -16.49 -18.56 -0.21
CA TYR A 11 -16.94 -17.27 0.35
C TYR A 11 -16.66 -16.08 -0.59
N PRO A 12 -17.11 -16.10 -1.86
CA PRO A 12 -16.73 -15.10 -2.86
C PRO A 12 -17.07 -13.66 -2.44
N LYS A 13 -18.20 -13.45 -1.77
CA LYS A 13 -18.61 -12.12 -1.25
C LYS A 13 -17.63 -11.50 -0.27
N ARG A 14 -16.78 -12.29 0.41
CA ARG A 14 -15.76 -11.75 1.34
C ARG A 14 -14.67 -10.97 0.60
N LEU A 15 -14.44 -11.26 -0.68
CA LEU A 15 -13.47 -10.53 -1.51
C LEU A 15 -13.97 -9.15 -1.93
N GLU A 16 -15.27 -8.86 -1.83
CA GLU A 16 -15.81 -7.52 -2.12
C GLU A 16 -15.26 -6.42 -1.19
N LYS A 17 -14.77 -6.84 0.00
CA LYS A 17 -14.07 -5.98 0.96
C LYS A 17 -12.67 -5.55 0.48
N LEU A 18 -12.08 -6.27 -0.47
CA LEU A 18 -10.77 -5.94 -1.02
C LEU A 18 -10.94 -4.85 -2.09
N LYS A 19 -10.37 -3.68 -1.83
CA LYS A 19 -10.31 -2.58 -2.79
C LYS A 19 -8.85 -2.36 -3.18
N ILE A 20 -8.56 -2.41 -4.47
CA ILE A 20 -7.22 -2.16 -5.00
C ILE A 20 -7.12 -0.66 -5.29
N ILE A 21 -6.05 -0.05 -4.78
CA ILE A 21 -5.74 1.35 -5.03
C ILE A 21 -4.36 1.39 -5.71
N PRO A 22 -4.27 1.88 -6.96
CA PRO A 22 -3.00 2.00 -7.65
C PRO A 22 -2.17 3.14 -7.05
N GLY A 23 -0.91 2.86 -6.75
CA GLY A 23 0.04 3.83 -6.19
C GLY A 23 1.46 3.28 -6.13
N ASP A 24 2.41 4.13 -5.79
CA ASP A 24 3.83 3.83 -5.65
C ASP A 24 4.42 4.54 -4.42
N MET A 25 4.90 3.75 -3.46
CA MET A 25 5.50 4.21 -2.22
C MET A 25 6.72 5.12 -2.43
N THR A 26 7.45 4.96 -3.53
CA THR A 26 8.69 5.70 -3.78
C THR A 26 8.47 7.16 -4.18
N HIS A 27 7.22 7.53 -4.48
CA HIS A 27 6.83 8.86 -4.95
C HIS A 27 6.07 9.65 -3.87
N PRO A 28 6.15 11.00 -3.92
CA PRO A 28 5.27 11.86 -3.12
C PRO A 28 3.79 11.49 -3.34
N ASP A 29 2.96 11.70 -2.31
CA ASP A 29 1.53 11.37 -2.32
C ASP A 29 1.23 9.90 -2.67
N LEU A 30 2.24 9.03 -2.55
CA LEU A 30 2.21 7.64 -3.00
C LEU A 30 1.80 7.50 -4.49
N ASN A 31 2.04 8.53 -5.31
CA ASN A 31 1.57 8.62 -6.70
C ASN A 31 0.06 8.33 -6.86
N LEU A 32 -0.74 8.69 -5.85
CA LEU A 32 -2.19 8.50 -5.87
C LEU A 32 -2.86 9.60 -6.69
N SER A 33 -3.95 9.24 -7.37
CA SER A 33 -4.87 10.24 -7.89
C SER A 33 -5.59 10.95 -6.75
N GLU A 34 -6.06 12.17 -7.01
CA GLU A 34 -6.81 12.96 -6.01
C GLU A 34 -8.05 12.22 -5.50
N TYR A 35 -8.74 11.52 -6.40
CA TYR A 35 -9.87 10.65 -6.05
C TYR A 35 -9.48 9.58 -5.02
N HIS A 36 -8.38 8.86 -5.22
CA HIS A 36 -7.95 7.82 -4.29
C HIS A 36 -7.44 8.38 -2.97
N LYS A 37 -6.77 9.56 -2.98
CA LYS A 37 -6.38 10.25 -1.75
C LYS A 37 -7.61 10.57 -0.90
N ASN A 38 -8.64 11.17 -1.48
CA ASN A 38 -9.87 11.51 -0.75
C ASN A 38 -10.61 10.26 -0.25
N LEU A 39 -10.70 9.22 -1.09
CA LEU A 39 -11.29 7.94 -0.68
C LEU A 39 -10.59 7.38 0.57
N LEU A 40 -9.26 7.40 0.61
CA LEU A 40 -8.48 6.93 1.75
C LEU A 40 -8.71 7.80 2.99
N LYS A 41 -8.62 9.12 2.87
CA LYS A 41 -8.83 10.07 3.98
C LYS A 41 -10.19 9.91 4.63
N GLU A 42 -11.23 9.72 3.83
CA GLU A 42 -12.61 9.60 4.32
C GLU A 42 -12.91 8.23 4.95
N ASN A 43 -12.23 7.16 4.54
CA ASN A 43 -12.64 5.78 4.86
C ASN A 43 -11.61 4.95 5.63
N VAL A 44 -10.40 5.47 5.88
CA VAL A 44 -9.33 4.73 6.58
C VAL A 44 -9.01 5.36 7.92
N SER A 45 -9.10 4.56 8.99
CA SER A 45 -8.73 4.98 10.36
C SER A 45 -7.47 4.30 10.89
N VAL A 46 -7.04 3.20 10.26
CA VAL A 46 -5.88 2.41 10.68
C VAL A 46 -5.11 1.96 9.45
N VAL A 47 -3.81 2.24 9.45
CA VAL A 47 -2.89 1.84 8.37
C VAL A 47 -1.95 0.75 8.86
N PHE A 48 -1.95 -0.39 8.17
CA PHE A 48 -0.95 -1.44 8.33
C PHE A 48 0.08 -1.30 7.22
N HIS A 49 1.26 -0.79 7.56
CA HIS A 49 2.33 -0.57 6.59
C HIS A 49 3.30 -1.75 6.57
N GLY A 50 3.24 -2.57 5.51
CA GLY A 50 4.13 -3.70 5.28
C GLY A 50 4.90 -3.64 3.95
N ALA A 51 4.89 -2.49 3.27
CA ALA A 51 5.57 -2.32 1.99
C ALA A 51 7.05 -2.03 2.21
N ALA A 52 7.92 -2.96 1.80
CA ALA A 52 9.36 -2.82 1.85
C ALA A 52 10.02 -3.76 0.84
N ASN A 53 11.27 -3.46 0.49
CA ASN A 53 12.17 -4.41 -0.14
C ASN A 53 13.05 -5.09 0.90
N VAL A 54 13.07 -6.42 0.89
CA VAL A 54 13.84 -7.25 1.83
C VAL A 54 15.09 -7.87 1.17
N LYS A 55 15.44 -7.43 -0.04
CA LYS A 55 16.67 -7.86 -0.72
C LYS A 55 17.90 -7.30 -0.01
N PHE A 56 18.81 -8.18 0.39
CA PHE A 56 20.04 -7.83 1.11
C PHE A 56 21.15 -7.31 0.19
N ASP A 57 21.02 -7.50 -1.11
CA ASP A 57 21.96 -7.08 -2.16
C ASP A 57 21.56 -5.78 -2.86
N MET A 58 20.50 -5.11 -2.40
CA MET A 58 20.02 -3.85 -2.95
C MET A 58 21.00 -2.70 -2.63
N PRO A 59 21.32 -1.81 -3.60
CA PRO A 59 22.09 -0.61 -3.32
C PRO A 59 21.45 0.24 -2.23
N LEU A 60 22.27 0.76 -1.30
CA LEU A 60 21.77 1.51 -0.13
C LEU A 60 20.84 2.67 -0.52
N ARG A 61 21.14 3.39 -1.62
CA ARG A 61 20.33 4.51 -2.10
C ARG A 61 18.91 4.08 -2.48
N GLU A 62 18.77 2.90 -3.08
CA GLU A 62 17.48 2.32 -3.45
C GLU A 62 16.74 1.83 -2.20
N ALA A 63 17.44 1.16 -1.29
CA ALA A 63 16.87 0.71 -0.02
C ALA A 63 16.33 1.88 0.82
N ILE A 64 17.06 2.99 0.90
CA ILE A 64 16.61 4.22 1.55
C ILE A 64 15.37 4.78 0.85
N THR A 65 15.36 4.84 -0.48
CA THR A 65 14.24 5.39 -1.24
C THR A 65 12.97 4.54 -1.05
N MET A 66 13.09 3.21 -1.10
CA MET A 66 11.93 2.32 -1.00
C MET A 66 11.45 2.16 0.44
N ASN A 67 12.34 1.88 1.39
CA ASN A 67 11.96 1.48 2.74
C ASN A 67 11.86 2.66 3.71
N THR A 68 12.74 3.65 3.58
CA THR A 68 12.77 4.80 4.50
C THR A 68 11.91 5.95 3.99
N ARG A 69 12.13 6.40 2.75
CA ARG A 69 11.32 7.47 2.15
C ARG A 69 9.90 7.02 1.88
N GLY A 70 9.69 5.76 1.47
CA GLY A 70 8.35 5.19 1.35
C GLY A 70 7.54 5.28 2.64
N MET A 71 8.14 4.93 3.79
CA MET A 71 7.48 5.10 5.08
C MET A 71 7.15 6.58 5.35
N LYS A 72 8.06 7.50 5.04
CA LYS A 72 7.79 8.95 5.20
C LYS A 72 6.58 9.39 4.36
N ASN A 73 6.51 9.00 3.08
CA ASN A 73 5.40 9.37 2.20
C ASN A 73 4.06 8.84 2.74
N MET A 74 4.05 7.63 3.32
CA MET A 74 2.85 7.08 3.98
C MET A 74 2.45 7.89 5.22
N LEU A 75 3.42 8.28 6.06
CA LEU A 75 3.16 9.12 7.23
C LEU A 75 2.65 10.50 6.84
N ASP A 76 3.13 11.07 5.74
CA ASP A 76 2.64 12.34 5.23
C ASP A 76 1.15 12.21 4.86
N LEU A 77 0.76 11.17 4.09
CA LEU A 77 -0.65 10.91 3.77
C LEU A 77 -1.52 10.68 5.02
N CYS A 78 -1.00 9.99 6.04
CA CYS A 78 -1.74 9.72 7.29
C CYS A 78 -1.97 10.98 8.15
N LYS A 79 -1.22 12.07 7.90
CA LYS A 79 -1.33 13.34 8.63
C LYS A 79 -2.20 14.36 7.93
N GLU A 80 -2.61 14.08 6.69
CA GLU A 80 -3.58 14.87 5.93
C GLU A 80 -5.01 14.57 6.37
#